data_AF-A0A183NCF6-F1
#
_entry.id   AF-A0A183NCF6-F1
#
_cell.length_a   1.000
_cell.length_b   1.000
_cell.length_c   1.000
_cell.angle_alpha   90.00
_cell.angle_beta   90.00
_cell.angle_gamma   90.00
#
_symmetry.space_group_name_H-M   'P 1'
#
loop_
_entity.id
_entity.type
_entity.pdbx_description
1 polymer ?
#
loop_
_entity_poly.entity_id
_entity_poly.type
_entity_poly.pdbx_seq_one_letter_code
_entity_poly.pdbx_strand_id
1 'polypeptide(L)'
;MHNQEQTSTNMRLNILCLSSILSIILLLCKSASCNKRLDSNSREILELHTKYRQDLVDCKVDGQPPAKYMSPLKWNYNLAAHAQKLAKNCSFEHDILQSDEFDWVGQNIALHPTIKS
;
A
#
# COMPACT_ATOMS: atom_id res chain seq x y z
N MET A 1 23.75 50.55 25.42
CA MET A 1 23.52 49.18 25.91
C MET A 1 22.17 48.58 25.48
N HIS A 2 21.12 49.37 25.25
CA HIS A 2 19.79 48.88 24.83
C HIS A 2 19.76 48.09 23.50
N ASN A 3 20.62 48.45 22.53
CA ASN A 3 20.61 47.86 21.19
C ASN A 3 21.19 46.42 21.11
N GLN A 4 22.07 46.04 22.05
CA GLN A 4 22.68 44.70 22.07
C GLN A 4 21.76 43.65 22.72
N GLU A 5 20.94 44.08 23.68
CA GLU A 5 19.97 43.21 24.34
C GLU A 5 18.79 42.91 23.42
N GLN A 6 18.34 43.91 22.67
CA GLN A 6 17.25 43.79 21.68
C GLN A 6 17.65 42.95 20.46
N THR A 7 18.91 42.98 20.03
CA THR A 7 19.42 42.09 18.97
C THR A 7 19.55 40.64 19.44
N SER A 8 19.95 40.41 20.71
CA SER A 8 20.02 39.08 21.31
C SER A 8 18.64 38.42 21.49
N THR A 9 17.63 39.18 21.92
CA THR A 9 16.25 38.67 22.07
C THR A 9 15.61 38.35 20.71
N ASN A 10 15.80 39.20 19.70
CA ASN A 10 15.35 38.93 18.33
C ASN A 10 16.03 37.68 17.73
N MET A 11 17.32 37.47 17.99
CA MET A 11 18.05 36.27 17.56
C MET A 11 17.50 34.99 18.22
N ARG A 12 17.19 35.03 19.52
CA ARG A 12 16.58 33.90 20.24
C ARG A 12 15.17 33.58 19.73
N LEU A 13 14.36 34.61 19.45
CA LEU A 13 13.02 34.45 18.90
C LEU A 13 13.05 33.81 17.50
N ASN A 14 14.01 34.21 16.66
CA ASN A 14 14.21 33.61 15.33
C ASN A 14 14.64 32.13 15.43
N ILE A 15 15.54 31.79 16.36
CA ILE A 15 15.98 30.40 16.55
C ILE A 15 14.81 29.51 17.02
N LEU A 16 13.98 29.99 17.95
CA LEU A 16 12.78 29.29 18.41
C LEU A 16 11.74 29.09 17.30
N CYS A 17 11.60 30.10 16.42
CA CYS A 17 10.70 30.01 15.28
C CYS A 17 11.18 28.99 14.25
N LEU A 18 12.48 29.01 13.92
CA LEU A 18 13.11 28.07 12.99
C LEU A 18 13.04 26.62 13.49
N SER A 19 13.28 26.38 14.79
CA SER A 19 13.18 25.03 15.35
C SER A 19 11.75 24.50 15.37
N SER A 20 10.77 25.37 15.61
CA SER A 20 9.35 25.04 15.56
C SER A 20 8.90 24.69 14.15
N ILE A 21 9.30 25.50 13.16
CA ILE A 21 9.02 25.26 11.73
C ILE A 21 9.65 23.94 11.26
N LEU A 22 10.92 23.69 11.61
CA LEU A 22 11.61 22.44 11.26
C LEU A 22 10.91 21.22 11.87
N SER A 23 10.45 21.32 13.11
CA SER A 23 9.71 20.24 13.78
C SER A 23 8.39 19.94 13.07
N ILE A 24 7.63 20.97 12.69
CA ILE A 24 6.39 20.85 11.92
C ILE A 24 6.66 20.20 10.55
N ILE A 25 7.71 20.63 9.84
CA ILE A 25 8.10 20.05 8.55
C ILE A 25 8.43 18.56 8.71
N LEU A 26 9.19 18.17 9.74
CA LEU A 26 9.51 16.76 10.01
C LEU A 26 8.27 15.92 10.32
N LEU A 27 7.30 16.47 11.07
CA LEU A 27 6.01 15.84 11.34
C LEU A 27 5.18 15.64 10.06
N LEU A 28 5.14 16.64 9.18
CA LEU A 28 4.44 16.58 7.89
C LEU A 28 5.13 15.63 6.89
N CYS A 29 6.46 15.57 6.87
CA CYS A 29 7.20 14.64 6.02
C CYS A 29 6.94 13.17 6.42
N LYS A 30 6.82 12.88 7.72
CA LYS A 30 6.48 11.53 8.20
C LYS A 30 5.08 11.11 7.75
N SER A 31 4.09 11.99 7.85
CA SER A 31 2.71 11.68 7.44
C SER A 31 2.56 11.56 5.92
N ALA A 32 3.28 12.38 5.14
CA ALA A 32 3.30 12.28 3.68
C ALA A 32 3.91 10.95 3.17
N SER A 33 4.93 10.42 3.87
CA SER A 33 5.58 9.14 3.52
C SER A 33 4.80 7.88 3.90
N CYS A 34 3.64 7.99 4.56
CA CYS A 34 2.86 6.82 4.99
C CYS A 34 1.91 6.24 3.94
N ASN A 35 1.68 6.93 2.80
CA ASN A 35 0.91 6.37 1.71
C ASN A 35 1.83 5.61 0.75
N LYS A 36 2.07 4.32 1.04
CA LYS A 36 2.71 3.43 0.05
C LYS A 36 1.83 3.42 -1.20
N ARG A 37 2.33 4.01 -2.28
CA ARG A 37 1.74 3.88 -3.61
C ARG A 37 2.03 2.47 -4.11
N LEU A 38 1.01 1.78 -4.62
CA LEU A 38 1.21 0.48 -5.27
C LEU A 38 2.16 0.63 -6.47
N ASP A 39 3.05 -0.33 -6.64
CA ASP A 39 3.80 -0.47 -7.88
C ASP A 39 2.87 -0.82 -9.05
N SER A 40 3.39 -0.73 -10.28
CA SER A 40 2.59 -0.98 -11.49
C SER A 40 1.95 -2.35 -11.50
N ASN A 41 2.69 -3.39 -11.10
CA ASN A 41 2.25 -4.78 -11.22
C ASN A 41 1.20 -5.10 -10.15
N SER A 42 1.43 -4.67 -8.90
CA SER A 42 0.44 -4.82 -7.82
C SER A 42 -0.87 -4.09 -8.16
N ARG A 43 -0.77 -2.91 -8.76
CA ARG A 43 -1.95 -2.15 -9.22
C ARG A 43 -2.68 -2.86 -10.35
N GLU A 44 -1.96 -3.35 -11.35
CA GLU A 44 -2.56 -4.09 -12.47
C GLU A 44 -3.30 -5.35 -11.99
N ILE A 45 -2.70 -6.12 -11.07
CA ILE A 45 -3.36 -7.28 -10.47
C ILE A 45 -4.67 -6.88 -9.78
N LEU A 46 -4.66 -5.81 -8.98
CA LEU A 46 -5.86 -5.33 -8.29
C LEU A 46 -6.94 -4.85 -9.28
N GLU A 47 -6.54 -4.13 -10.33
CA GLU A 47 -7.43 -3.62 -11.38
C GLU A 47 -8.07 -4.76 -12.18
N LEU A 48 -7.30 -5.78 -12.58
CA LEU A 48 -7.81 -6.96 -13.29
C LEU A 48 -8.85 -7.72 -12.45
N HIS A 49 -8.56 -7.97 -11.17
CA HIS A 49 -9.52 -8.64 -10.28
C HIS A 49 -10.76 -7.80 -10.04
N THR A 50 -10.60 -6.49 -9.81
CA THR A 50 -11.73 -5.58 -9.58
C THR A 50 -12.62 -5.51 -10.81
N LYS A 51 -12.03 -5.41 -12.01
CA LYS A 51 -12.77 -5.43 -13.27
C LYS A 51 -13.56 -6.73 -13.43
N TYR A 52 -12.93 -7.89 -13.27
CA TYR A 52 -13.61 -9.17 -13.43
C TYR A 52 -14.78 -9.34 -12.44
N ARG A 53 -14.60 -8.91 -11.18
CA ARG A 53 -15.68 -8.91 -10.17
C ARG A 53 -16.84 -7.99 -10.56
N GLN A 54 -16.55 -6.82 -11.13
CA GLN A 54 -17.58 -5.92 -11.61
C GLN A 54 -18.31 -6.51 -12.83
N ASP A 55 -17.58 -7.15 -13.73
CA ASP A 55 -18.16 -7.83 -14.90
C ASP A 55 -19.11 -8.96 -14.47
N LEU A 56 -18.82 -9.68 -13.37
CA LEU A 56 -19.75 -10.65 -12.78
C LEU A 56 -21.02 -10.00 -12.21
N VAL A 57 -20.93 -8.83 -11.59
CA VAL A 57 -22.11 -8.10 -11.09
C VAL A 57 -22.96 -7.56 -12.24
N ASP A 58 -22.30 -7.07 -13.30
CA ASP A 58 -22.93 -6.46 -14.47
C ASP A 58 -23.44 -7.47 -15.51
N CYS A 59 -23.41 -8.78 -15.22
CA CYS A 59 -23.82 -9.83 -16.16
C CYS A 59 -23.01 -9.86 -17.47
N LYS A 60 -21.72 -9.53 -17.42
CA LYS A 60 -20.80 -9.48 -18.59
C LYS A 60 -19.93 -10.73 -18.75
N VAL A 61 -20.08 -11.72 -17.88
CA VAL A 61 -19.32 -12.98 -17.91
C VAL A 61 -20.24 -14.10 -18.37
N ASP A 62 -20.01 -14.58 -19.59
CA ASP A 62 -20.83 -15.62 -20.21
C ASP A 62 -20.86 -16.91 -19.37
N GLY A 63 -22.05 -17.50 -19.22
CA GLY A 63 -22.24 -18.74 -18.48
C GLY A 63 -22.20 -18.61 -16.95
N GLN A 64 -22.04 -17.41 -16.41
CA GLN A 64 -22.10 -17.14 -14.97
C GLN A 64 -23.36 -16.32 -14.62
N PRO A 65 -24.11 -16.70 -13.57
CA PRO A 65 -25.20 -15.86 -13.09
C PRO A 65 -24.65 -14.54 -12.52
N PRO A 66 -25.37 -13.42 -12.68
CA PRO A 66 -24.90 -12.16 -12.13
C PRO A 66 -24.88 -12.21 -10.60
N ALA A 67 -23.78 -11.77 -10.01
CA ALA A 67 -23.68 -11.65 -8.57
C ALA A 67 -24.50 -10.45 -8.09
N LYS A 68 -25.34 -10.64 -7.07
CA LYS A 68 -26.10 -9.52 -6.47
C LYS A 68 -25.18 -8.43 -5.92
N TYR A 69 -24.05 -8.83 -5.35
CA TYR A 69 -23.06 -7.92 -4.77
C TYR A 69 -21.71 -8.61 -4.67
N MET A 70 -20.64 -7.85 -4.90
CA MET A 70 -19.26 -8.26 -4.65
C MET A 70 -18.52 -7.10 -3.98
N SER A 71 -17.97 -7.33 -2.79
CA SER A 71 -17.22 -6.29 -2.07
C SER A 71 -15.99 -5.82 -2.86
N PRO A 72 -15.67 -4.51 -2.87
CA PRO A 72 -14.43 -4.01 -3.44
C PRO A 72 -13.21 -4.62 -2.77
N LEU A 73 -12.22 -5.00 -3.57
CA LEU A 73 -10.95 -5.52 -3.04
C LEU A 73 -10.06 -4.37 -2.58
N LYS A 74 -9.26 -4.63 -1.55
CA LYS A 74 -8.18 -3.75 -1.09
C LYS A 74 -6.89 -4.53 -1.10
N TRP A 75 -5.81 -3.88 -1.50
CA TRP A 75 -4.49 -4.49 -1.42
C TRP A 75 -4.06 -4.63 0.04
N ASN A 76 -3.68 -5.84 0.44
CA ASN A 76 -3.11 -6.11 1.77
C ASN A 76 -1.61 -6.36 1.62
N TYR A 77 -0.79 -5.50 2.22
CA TYR A 77 0.67 -5.56 2.10
C TYR A 77 1.28 -6.78 2.81
N ASN A 78 0.64 -7.29 3.88
CA ASN A 78 1.11 -8.47 4.60
C ASN A 78 0.88 -9.74 3.76
N LEU A 79 -0.32 -9.87 3.15
CA LEU A 79 -0.61 -10.96 2.22
C LEU A 79 0.32 -10.93 0.99
N ALA A 80 0.58 -9.74 0.43
CA ALA A 80 1.48 -9.57 -0.70
C ALA A 80 2.94 -9.96 -0.36
N ALA A 81 3.41 -9.60 0.84
CA ALA A 81 4.75 -9.97 1.29
C ALA A 81 4.90 -11.49 1.43
N HIS A 82 3.87 -12.18 1.93
CA HIS A 82 3.87 -13.64 2.00
C HIS A 82 3.82 -14.28 0.61
N ALA A 83 2.94 -13.81 -0.27
CA ALA A 83 2.86 -14.29 -1.65
C ALA A 83 4.20 -14.15 -2.38
N GLN A 84 4.91 -13.03 -2.17
CA GLN A 84 6.25 -12.83 -2.72
C GLN A 84 7.29 -13.80 -2.13
N LYS A 85 7.20 -14.13 -0.84
CA LYS A 85 8.07 -15.15 -0.21
C LYS A 85 7.83 -16.53 -0.83
N LEU A 86 6.58 -16.91 -1.05
CA LEU A 86 6.22 -18.17 -1.70
C LEU A 86 6.72 -18.23 -3.14
N ALA A 87 6.48 -17.18 -3.93
CA ALA A 87 6.95 -17.12 -5.31
C ALA A 87 8.48 -17.25 -5.44
N LYS A 88 9.23 -16.74 -4.45
CA LYS A 88 10.70 -16.85 -4.41
C LYS A 88 11.22 -18.25 -4.11
N ASN A 89 10.41 -19.12 -3.50
CA ASN A 89 10.80 -20.50 -3.25
C ASN A 89 10.81 -21.33 -4.54
N CYS A 90 10.22 -20.82 -5.63
CA CYS A 90 10.15 -21.49 -6.94
C CYS A 90 9.53 -22.90 -6.88
N SER A 91 8.72 -23.16 -5.86
CA SER A 91 7.94 -24.40 -5.70
C SER A 91 6.49 -24.12 -6.11
N PHE A 92 5.96 -24.93 -7.02
CA PHE A 92 4.58 -24.79 -7.47
C PHE A 92 3.65 -25.55 -6.52
N GLU A 93 3.46 -24.99 -5.33
CA GLU A 93 2.63 -25.59 -4.27
C GLU A 93 1.92 -24.53 -3.44
N HIS A 94 0.76 -24.90 -2.88
CA HIS A 94 0.05 -24.09 -1.91
C HIS A 94 0.72 -24.16 -0.54
N ASP A 95 0.64 -23.07 0.21
CA ASP A 95 1.14 -22.97 1.57
C ASP A 95 0.00 -22.70 2.57
N ILE A 96 0.21 -23.02 3.84
CA ILE A 96 -0.69 -22.63 4.92
C ILE A 96 -0.18 -21.34 5.53
N LEU A 97 -0.80 -20.21 5.17
CA LEU A 97 -0.48 -18.91 5.75
C LEU A 97 -1.25 -18.71 7.06
N GLN A 98 -0.51 -18.44 8.15
CA GLN A 98 -1.06 -17.85 9.36
C GLN A 98 -1.06 -16.32 9.24
N SER A 99 -2.20 -15.70 9.51
CA SER A 99 -2.35 -14.25 9.51
C SER A 99 -3.01 -13.79 10.80
N ASP A 100 -2.51 -12.70 11.37
CA ASP A 100 -3.16 -12.05 12.52
C ASP A 100 -4.46 -11.32 12.13
N GLU A 101 -4.66 -11.05 10.84
CA GLU A 101 -5.80 -10.30 10.30
C GLU A 101 -6.91 -11.19 9.73
N PHE A 102 -6.58 -12.44 9.36
CA PHE A 102 -7.49 -13.34 8.66
C PHE A 102 -7.41 -14.76 9.23
N ASP A 103 -8.56 -15.32 9.59
CA ASP A 103 -8.65 -16.71 10.07
C ASP A 103 -8.19 -17.73 9.01
N TRP A 104 -8.48 -17.43 7.74
CA TRP A 104 -8.13 -18.29 6.60
C TRP A 104 -7.77 -17.43 5.38
N VAL A 105 -6.71 -17.82 4.68
CA VAL A 105 -6.25 -17.13 3.47
C VAL A 105 -6.24 -18.08 2.28
N GLY A 106 -7.02 -17.76 1.24
CA GLY A 106 -6.98 -18.46 -0.04
C GLY A 106 -5.78 -18.06 -0.90
N GLN A 107 -5.36 -18.94 -1.81
CA GLN A 107 -4.18 -18.73 -2.66
C GLN A 107 -4.47 -19.14 -4.11
N ASN A 108 -4.17 -18.23 -5.05
CA ASN A 108 -4.10 -18.54 -6.48
C ASN A 108 -2.62 -18.52 -6.89
N ILE A 109 -2.18 -19.51 -7.68
CA ILE A 109 -0.81 -19.63 -8.17
C ILE A 109 -0.87 -19.81 -9.68
N ALA A 110 0.01 -19.10 -10.39
CA ALA A 110 0.20 -19.25 -11.83
C ALA A 110 1.68 -19.46 -12.11
N LEU A 111 1.99 -20.36 -13.04
CA LEU A 111 3.34 -20.62 -13.53
C LEU A 111 3.38 -20.34 -15.02
N HIS A 112 4.41 -19.63 -15.47
CA HIS A 112 4.67 -19.44 -16.88
C HIS A 112 6.18 -19.64 -17.14
N PRO A 113 6.57 -20.42 -18.18
CA PRO A 113 7.98 -20.75 -18.41
C PRO A 113 8.82 -19.56 -18.89
N THR A 114 8.18 -18.53 -19.44
CA THR A 114 8.84 -17.33 -19.97
C THR A 114 8.21 -16.06 -19.42
N ILE A 115 9.00 -15.08 -19.01
CA ILE A 115 8.50 -13.76 -18.66
C ILE A 115 8.87 -12.88 -19.85
N LYS A 116 7.89 -12.25 -20.53
CA LYS A 116 8.24 -11.18 -21.49
C LYS A 116 8.84 -10.04 -20.67
N SER A 117 10.14 -9.79 -20.87
CA SER A 117 10.90 -8.67 -20.33
C SER A 117 10.50 -7.36 -20.99
#